data_AF-J9UBW1-F1
#
_entry.id   AF-J9UBW1-F1
#
_cell.length_a   1.000
_cell.length_b   1.000
_cell.length_c   1.000
_cell.angle_alpha   90.00
_cell.angle_beta   90.00
_cell.angle_gamma   90.00
#
_symmetry.space_group_name_H-M   'P 1'
#
loop_
_entity.id
_entity.type
_entity.pdbx_description
1 polymer ?
#
loop_
_entity_poly.entity_id
_entity_poly.type
_entity_poly.pdbx_seq_one_letter_code
_entity_poly.pdbx_strand_id
1 'polypeptide(L)'
;MNRGYHLMAKPFGPICNIKCEYCFYLEKKSLFQENEKYKMSYEVLENYIKKYIETQDIPEISFVWQGGEPMLASLDFYKDVVKLQKNILVIKKLLIHYKLMDF
;
A
#
# COMPACT_ATOMS: atom_id res chain seq x y z
N MET A 1 1.55 -20.07 -18.43
CA MET A 1 1.40 -18.60 -18.50
C MET A 1 1.42 -18.09 -17.08
N ASN A 2 2.50 -17.45 -16.65
CA ASN A 2 2.53 -16.80 -15.34
C ASN A 2 1.54 -15.63 -15.36
N ARG A 3 0.52 -15.69 -14.51
CA ARG A 3 -0.51 -14.65 -14.40
C ARG A 3 -0.28 -13.89 -13.11
N GLY A 4 0.14 -12.64 -13.24
CA GLY A 4 0.12 -11.70 -12.13
C GLY A 4 -1.27 -11.07 -11.99
N TYR A 5 -1.52 -10.49 -10.82
CA TYR A 5 -2.67 -9.64 -10.58
C TYR A 5 -2.22 -8.38 -9.87
N HIS A 6 -3.00 -7.31 -9.97
CA HIS A 6 -2.63 -6.01 -9.42
C HIS A 6 -3.53 -5.66 -8.23
N LEU A 7 -2.92 -5.33 -7.10
CA LEU A 7 -3.64 -4.81 -5.92
C LEU A 7 -3.40 -3.30 -5.74
N MET A 8 -4.43 -2.62 -5.25
CA MET A 8 -4.38 -1.23 -4.85
C MET A 8 -4.74 -1.14 -3.36
N ALA A 9 -3.75 -0.83 -2.53
CA ALA A 9 -3.97 -0.68 -1.09
C ALA A 9 -4.37 0.76 -0.75
N LYS A 10 -5.22 0.92 0.27
CA LYS A 10 -5.66 2.24 0.77
C LYS A 10 -5.30 2.39 2.25
N PRO A 11 -4.02 2.64 2.58
CA PRO A 11 -3.50 2.45 3.93
C PRO A 11 -4.03 3.45 4.96
N PHE A 12 -4.64 4.55 4.53
CA PHE A 12 -5.24 5.58 5.41
C PHE A 12 -6.72 5.83 5.07
N GLY A 13 -7.36 4.86 4.43
CA GLY A 13 -8.78 4.90 4.08
C GLY A 13 -9.16 6.17 3.30
N PRO A 14 -10.34 6.75 3.57
CA PRO A 14 -10.87 7.92 2.88
C PRO A 14 -10.38 9.27 3.44
N ILE A 15 -9.36 9.32 4.30
CA ILE A 15 -8.82 10.61 4.78
C ILE A 15 -8.08 11.31 3.63
N CYS A 16 -8.45 12.56 3.36
CA CYS A 16 -7.77 13.46 2.43
C CYS A 16 -7.73 14.87 3.04
N ASN A 17 -6.72 15.66 2.68
CA ASN A 17 -6.57 17.07 3.07
C ASN A 17 -7.26 18.03 2.06
N ILE A 18 -7.81 17.52 0.97
CA ILE A 18 -8.55 18.28 -0.03
C ILE A 18 -9.97 17.72 -0.16
N LYS A 19 -10.96 18.57 -0.37
CA LYS A 19 -12.36 18.21 -0.60
C LYS A 19 -12.77 18.52 -2.05
N CYS A 20 -12.21 17.77 -2.99
CA CYS A 20 -12.55 17.93 -4.41
C CYS A 20 -14.05 17.71 -4.64
N GLU A 21 -14.68 18.59 -5.42
CA GLU A 21 -16.13 18.55 -5.69
C GLU A 21 -16.59 17.24 -6.33
N TYR A 22 -15.75 16.64 -7.17
CA TYR A 22 -16.03 15.40 -7.88
C TYR A 22 -15.59 14.12 -7.13
N CYS A 23 -15.03 14.23 -5.92
CA CYS A 23 -14.45 13.08 -5.22
C CYS A 23 -15.47 12.33 -4.37
N PHE A 24 -16.02 11.24 -4.90
CA PHE A 24 -16.92 10.34 -4.17
C PHE A 24 -16.23 9.58 -3.01
N TYR A 25 -14.89 9.58 -2.94
CA TYR A 25 -14.17 8.70 -2.01
C TYR A 25 -14.19 9.21 -0.57
N LEU A 26 -14.29 10.53 -0.36
CA LEU A 26 -14.38 11.14 0.97
C LEU A 26 -15.63 10.71 1.75
N GLU A 27 -16.75 10.52 1.05
CA GLU A 27 -18.03 10.12 1.63
C GLU A 27 -17.96 8.73 2.27
N LYS A 28 -16.98 7.91 1.88
CA LYS A 28 -16.76 6.57 2.45
C LYS A 28 -16.36 6.59 3.92
N LYS A 29 -16.06 7.75 4.51
CA LYS A 29 -15.95 7.93 5.98
C LYS A 29 -17.20 7.41 6.71
N SER A 30 -18.37 7.52 6.10
CA SER A 30 -19.65 7.01 6.64
C SER A 30 -19.70 5.49 6.84
N LEU A 31 -18.77 4.73 6.25
CA LEU A 31 -18.70 3.27 6.40
C LEU A 31 -17.95 2.84 7.67
N PHE A 32 -17.39 3.78 8.43
CA PHE A 32 -16.55 3.51 9.60
C PHE A 32 -17.17 4.09 10.87
N GLN A 33 -16.73 3.56 12.02
CA GLN A 33 -17.14 4.09 13.31
C GLN A 33 -16.60 5.50 13.53
N GLU A 34 -17.26 6.26 14.40
CA GLU A 34 -16.70 7.53 14.87
C GLU A 34 -15.33 7.30 15.51
N ASN A 35 -14.38 8.20 15.21
CA ASN A 35 -12.97 8.14 15.65
C ASN A 35 -12.13 6.97 15.11
N GLU A 36 -12.56 6.32 14.03
CA GLU A 36 -11.71 5.39 13.28
C GLU A 36 -10.38 6.06 12.91
N LYS A 37 -9.26 5.33 13.09
CA LYS A 37 -7.93 5.85 12.79
C LYS A 37 -7.58 5.70 11.32
N TYR A 38 -8.29 4.83 10.59
CA TYR A 38 -8.16 4.51 9.16
C TYR A 38 -6.80 3.97 8.73
N LYS A 39 -5.79 4.07 9.60
CA LYS A 39 -4.42 3.61 9.41
C LYS A 39 -4.38 2.09 9.46
N MET A 40 -3.94 1.50 8.37
CA MET A 40 -3.54 0.10 8.31
C MET A 40 -2.51 -0.20 9.40
N SER A 41 -2.79 -1.20 10.24
CA SER A 41 -1.85 -1.61 11.28
C SER A 41 -0.57 -2.18 10.66
N TYR A 42 0.53 -2.15 11.42
CA TYR A 42 1.80 -2.73 10.97
C TYR A 42 1.65 -4.22 10.63
N GLU A 43 0.92 -4.98 11.45
CA GLU A 43 0.64 -6.40 11.20
C GLU A 43 -0.12 -6.63 9.89
N VAL A 44 -1.12 -5.80 9.58
CA VAL A 44 -1.85 -5.89 8.31
C VAL A 44 -0.94 -5.51 7.14
N LEU A 45 -0.09 -4.48 7.30
CA LEU A 45 0.87 -4.06 6.28
C LEU A 45 1.88 -5.17 5.95
N GLU A 46 2.47 -5.78 6.98
CA GLU A 46 3.41 -6.89 6.82
C GLU A 46 2.75 -8.08 6.13
N ASN A 47 1.56 -8.49 6.59
CA ASN A 47 0.81 -9.58 5.99
C ASN A 47 0.40 -9.28 4.54
N TYR A 48 0.01 -8.04 4.24
CA TYR A 48 -0.31 -7.60 2.88
C TYR A 48 0.90 -7.72 1.95
N ILE A 49 2.05 -7.13 2.33
CA ILE A 49 3.27 -7.16 1.52
C ILE A 49 3.75 -8.60 1.32
N LYS A 50 3.79 -9.39 2.40
CA LYS A 50 4.24 -10.79 2.36
C LYS A 50 3.38 -11.62 1.43
N LYS A 51 2.06 -11.65 1.66
CA LYS A 51 1.14 -12.46 0.85
C LYS A 51 1.13 -12.00 -0.60
N TYR A 52 1.15 -10.69 -0.84
CA TYR A 52 1.18 -10.18 -2.21
C TYR A 52 2.47 -10.59 -2.92
N ILE A 53 3.64 -10.54 -2.28
CA ILE A 53 4.88 -11.04 -2.89
C ILE A 53 4.83 -12.55 -3.13
N GLU A 54 4.38 -13.33 -2.15
CA GLU A 54 4.38 -14.80 -2.22
C GLU A 54 3.50 -15.33 -3.35
N THR A 55 2.32 -14.73 -3.55
CA THR A 55 1.30 -15.14 -4.52
C THR A 55 1.57 -14.69 -5.96
N GLN A 56 2.52 -13.79 -6.19
CA GLN A 56 2.89 -13.35 -7.53
C GLN A 56 3.86 -14.33 -8.18
N ASP A 57 3.58 -14.67 -9.43
CA ASP A 57 4.41 -15.51 -10.28
C ASP A 57 5.08 -14.69 -11.41
N ILE A 58 5.17 -13.37 -11.26
CA ILE A 58 5.77 -12.47 -12.25
C ILE A 58 7.08 -11.87 -11.72
N PRO A 59 8.04 -11.52 -12.61
CA PRO A 59 9.36 -11.05 -12.18
C PRO A 59 9.34 -9.64 -11.56
N GLU A 60 8.30 -8.85 -11.83
CA GLU A 60 8.14 -7.49 -11.30
C GLU A 60 6.78 -7.35 -10.62
N ILE A 61 6.77 -6.82 -9.40
CA ILE A 61 5.55 -6.64 -8.61
C ILE A 61 5.34 -5.16 -8.34
N SER A 62 4.25 -4.60 -8.89
CA SER A 62 3.89 -3.20 -8.64
C SER A 62 3.03 -3.06 -7.38
N PHE A 63 3.44 -2.17 -6.49
CA PHE A 63 2.66 -1.75 -5.33
C PHE A 63 2.06 -0.37 -5.58
N VAL A 64 0.73 -0.28 -5.54
CA VAL A 64 0.02 1.00 -5.67
C VAL A 64 -0.65 1.35 -4.35
N TRP A 65 -0.25 2.50 -3.79
CA TRP A 65 -0.83 3.09 -2.59
C TRP A 65 -1.79 4.19 -3.02
N GLN A 66 -3.07 4.00 -2.72
CA GLN A 66 -4.17 4.93 -2.99
C GLN A 66 -4.92 5.20 -1.67
N GLY A 67 -6.19 5.57 -1.73
CA GLY A 67 -6.90 6.15 -0.59
C GLY A 67 -6.84 7.67 -0.63
N GLY A 68 -7.63 8.34 0.22
CA GLY A 68 -7.99 9.75 0.08
C GLY A 68 -6.82 10.62 -0.35
N GLU A 69 -5.85 10.85 0.54
CA GLU A 69 -4.53 11.36 0.19
C GLU A 69 -3.46 10.40 0.74
N PRO A 70 -2.78 9.61 -0.12
CA PRO A 70 -1.76 8.67 0.32
C PRO A 70 -0.61 9.33 1.08
N MET A 71 -0.20 10.55 0.72
CA MET A 71 0.91 11.24 1.40
C MET A 71 0.60 11.70 2.83
N LEU A 72 -0.65 11.55 3.29
CA LEU A 72 -0.97 11.65 4.72
C LEU A 72 -0.43 10.46 5.52
N ALA A 73 -0.13 9.34 4.84
CA ALA A 73 0.77 8.34 5.39
C ALA A 73 2.15 8.99 5.54
N SER A 74 2.61 9.14 6.79
CA SER A 74 3.90 9.78 7.07
C SER A 74 5.04 9.13 6.28
N LEU A 75 6.12 9.86 6.06
CA LEU A 75 7.32 9.31 5.40
C LEU A 75 7.81 8.02 6.08
N ASP A 76 7.67 7.92 7.41
CA ASP A 76 8.08 6.72 8.15
C ASP A 76 7.25 5.49 7.79
N PHE A 77 5.95 5.64 7.47
CA PHE A 77 5.15 4.54 6.94
C PHE A 77 5.77 3.99 5.65
N TYR A 78 6.19 4.86 4.72
CA TYR A 78 6.80 4.43 3.46
C TYR A 78 8.22 3.86 3.65
N LYS A 79 8.99 4.35 4.63
CA LYS A 79 10.25 3.70 5.03
C LYS A 79 10.03 2.27 5.52
N ASP A 80 8.99 2.05 6.35
CA ASP A 80 8.62 0.72 6.83
C ASP A 80 8.18 -0.20 5.68
N VAL A 81 7.38 0.32 4.74
CA VAL A 81 6.99 -0.40 3.50
C VAL A 81 8.22 -0.89 2.74
N VAL A 82 9.18 0.00 2.45
CA VAL A 82 10.38 -0.34 1.68
C VAL A 82 11.24 -1.35 2.44
N LYS A 83 11.36 -1.21 3.77
CA LYS A 83 12.08 -2.15 4.63
C LYS A 83 11.46 -3.55 4.60
N LEU A 84 10.14 -3.64 4.75
CA LEU A 84 9.39 -4.91 4.67
C LEU A 84 9.57 -5.58 3.30
N GLN A 85 9.39 -4.82 2.21
CA GLN A 85 9.58 -5.33 0.85
C GLN A 85 11.00 -5.86 0.63
N LYS A 86 12.04 -5.13 1.05
CA LYS A 86 13.45 -5.58 0.98
C LYS A 86 13.65 -6.90 1.70
N ASN A 87 13.20 -6.98 2.95
CA ASN A 87 13.38 -8.17 3.79
C ASN A 87 12.71 -9.41 3.15
N ILE A 88 11.51 -9.26 2.60
CA ILE A 88 10.75 -10.39 2.02
C ILE A 88 11.28 -10.79 0.64
N LEU A 89 11.67 -9.84 -0.22
CA LEU A 89 12.20 -10.14 -1.55
C LEU A 89 13.55 -10.87 -1.50
N VAL A 90 14.42 -10.53 -0.54
CA VAL A 90 15.68 -11.26 -0.29
C VAL A 90 15.42 -12.75 -0.05
N ILE A 91 14.34 -13.08 0.67
CA ILE A 91 13.96 -14.47 0.94
C ILE A 91 13.49 -15.18 -0.34
N LYS A 92 12.79 -14.49 -1.25
CA LYS A 92 12.25 -15.09 -2.49
C LYS A 92 13.26 -15.18 -3.64
N LYS A 93 14.49 -14.66 -3.50
CA LYS A 93 15.54 -14.59 -4.57
C LYS A 93 15.05 -13.97 -5.89
N LEU A 94 14.05 -13.09 -5.83
CA LEU A 94 13.60 -12.32 -7.00
C LEU A 94 14.50 -11.09 -7.16
N LEU A 95 14.95 -10.83 -8.39
CA LEU A 95 15.67 -9.60 -8.73
C LEU A 95 14.78 -8.41 -8.41
N ILE A 96 15.25 -7.56 -7.52
CA ILE A 96 14.49 -6.37 -7.18
C ILE A 96 14.74 -5.33 -8.27
N HIS A 97 13.84 -5.26 -9.25
CA HIS A 97 13.73 -4.09 -10.11
C HIS A 97 13.06 -2.98 -9.28
N TYR A 98 13.84 -2.39 -8.37
CA TYR A 98 13.46 -1.12 -7.79
C TYR A 98 13.55 -0.07 -8.90
N LYS A 99 12.41 0.21 -9.54
CA LYS A 99 12.10 1.59 -9.92
C LYS A 99 11.53 2.30 -8.68
N LEU A 100 12.27 2.26 -7.58
CA LEU A 100 12.06 3.25 -6.54
C LEU A 100 12.55 4.54 -7.15
N MET A 101 11.70 5.57 -7.15
CA MET A 101 12.19 6.93 -7.29
C MET A 101 13.29 7.08 -6.24
N ASP A 102 14.53 7.23 -6.70
CA ASP A 102 15.65 7.60 -5.84
C ASP A 102 15.24 8.90 -5.15
N PHE A 103 15.02 8.83 -3.83
CA PHE A 103 14.85 10.01 -2.97
C PHE A 103 16.21 10.35 -2.37
#